data_AF-A0AAW1LNL6-F1
#
_entry.id   AF-A0AAW1LNL6-F1
#
_cell.length_a   1.000
_cell.length_b   1.000
_cell.length_c   1.000
_cell.angle_alpha   90.00
_cell.angle_beta   90.00
_cell.angle_gamma   90.00
#
_symmetry.space_group_name_H-M   'P 1'
#
loop_
_entity.id
_entity.type
_entity.pdbx_description
1 polymer ?
#
loop_
_entity_poly.entity_id
_entity_poly.type
_entity_poly.pdbx_seq_one_letter_code
_entity_poly.pdbx_strand_id
1 'polypeptide(L)'
;MEAMLNDIVKPQGRRWTTKEKAVALSIYKRSPKAYRLLQCFMSLPSRATLISMLSSVPFTAGICTTIFKHFWDRMENSISQWKFAGYRGGKPPSQKG
;
A
#
# COMPACT_ATOMS: atom_id res chain seq x y z
N MET A 1 27.66 17.35 5.29
CA MET A 1 28.08 16.95 6.64
C MET A 1 27.10 15.98 7.30
N GLU A 2 25.81 16.00 6.93
CA GLU A 2 24.76 15.10 7.47
C GLU A 2 24.93 13.60 7.17
N ALA A 3 25.58 13.22 6.06
CA ALA A 3 25.69 11.82 5.64
C ALA A 3 26.70 10.98 6.45
N MET A 4 27.64 11.59 7.18
CA MET A 4 28.74 10.87 7.84
C MET A 4 28.43 10.42 9.27
N LEU A 5 27.30 10.85 9.86
CA LEU A 5 26.89 10.42 11.20
C LEU A 5 26.19 9.05 11.21
N ASN A 6 25.79 8.54 10.04
CA ASN A 6 25.04 7.29 9.92
C ASN A 6 25.89 6.03 10.14
N ASP A 7 27.23 6.13 10.02
CA ASP A 7 28.14 4.99 10.19
C ASP A 7 28.49 4.67 11.66
N ILE A 8 28.17 5.58 12.60
CA ILE A 8 28.50 5.42 14.03
C ILE A 8 27.46 4.52 14.73
N VAL A 9 26.24 4.46 14.21
CA VAL A 9 25.15 3.66 14.77
C VAL A 9 25.10 2.34 14.04
N LYS A 10 25.46 1.24 14.73
CA LYS A 10 25.29 -0.12 14.20
C LYS A 10 23.86 -0.25 13.65
N PRO A 11 23.66 -0.74 12.41
CA PRO A 11 22.33 -0.83 11.82
C PRO A 11 21.45 -1.72 12.70
N GLN A 12 20.58 -1.08 13.48
CA GLN A 12 19.61 -1.76 14.33
C GLN A 12 18.57 -2.40 13.40
N GLY A 13 18.28 -3.69 13.60
CA GLY A 13 17.22 -4.38 12.87
C GLY A 13 15.87 -3.73 13.16
N ARG A 14 15.46 -2.77 12.33
CA ARG A 14 14.18 -2.07 12.49
C ARG A 14 13.02 -2.99 12.11
N ARG A 15 11.99 -3.06 12.96
CA ARG A 15 10.71 -3.70 12.63
C ARG A 15 9.85 -2.74 11.81
N TRP A 16 9.38 -3.21 10.66
CA TRP A 16 8.48 -2.46 9.78
C TRP A 16 7.02 -2.70 10.14
N THR A 17 6.24 -1.63 10.25
CA THR A 17 4.78 -1.72 10.43
C THR A 17 4.08 -2.14 9.14
N THR A 18 2.87 -2.70 9.24
CA THR A 18 2.11 -3.13 8.05
C THR A 18 1.81 -1.97 7.10
N LYS A 19 1.59 -0.76 7.63
CA LYS A 19 1.34 0.45 6.82
C LYS A 19 2.58 0.88 6.05
N GLU A 20 3.75 0.93 6.70
CA GLU A 20 5.02 1.25 6.03
C GLU A 20 5.34 0.22 4.94
N LYS A 21 5.12 -1.08 5.23
CA LYS A 21 5.29 -2.12 4.22
C LYS A 21 4.32 -1.97 3.05
N ALA A 22 3.07 -1.57 3.29
CA ALA A 22 2.10 -1.35 2.21
C ALA A 22 2.52 -0.20 1.28
N VAL A 23 3.05 0.89 1.83
CA VAL A 23 3.60 2.01 1.05
C VAL A 23 4.82 1.54 0.25
N ALA A 24 5.78 0.87 0.90
CA ALA A 24 6.96 0.33 0.23
C ALA A 24 6.58 -0.66 -0.89
N LEU A 25 5.57 -1.51 -0.66
CA LEU A 25 5.06 -2.46 -1.63
C LEU A 25 4.44 -1.76 -2.85
N SER A 26 3.71 -0.66 -2.64
CA SER A 26 3.12 0.12 -3.73
C SER A 26 4.19 0.68 -4.69
N ILE A 27 5.31 1.16 -4.14
CA ILE A 27 6.45 1.67 -4.91
C ILE A 27 7.13 0.51 -5.63
N TYR A 28 7.41 -0.59 -4.91
CA TYR A 28 8.05 -1.78 -5.45
C TYR A 28 7.25 -2.41 -6.61
N LYS A 29 5.91 -2.45 -6.50
CA LYS A 29 5.03 -2.98 -7.56
C LYS A 29 4.95 -2.07 -8.79
N ARG A 30 5.10 -0.75 -8.62
CA ARG A 30 5.15 0.20 -9.76
C ARG A 30 6.49 0.12 -10.51
N SER A 31 7.61 0.12 -9.78
CA SER A 31 8.94 0.01 -10.39
C SER A 31 9.96 -0.59 -9.42
N PRO A 32 10.37 -1.86 -9.64
CA PRO A 32 11.40 -2.49 -8.82
C PRO A 32 12.77 -1.81 -8.92
N LYS A 33 13.09 -1.18 -10.06
CA LYS A 33 14.36 -0.45 -10.25
C LYS A 33 14.38 0.85 -9.47
N ALA A 34 13.29 1.62 -9.51
CA ALA A 34 13.17 2.84 -8.70
C ALA A 34 13.22 2.51 -7.20
N TYR A 35 12.61 1.39 -6.79
CA TYR A 35 12.68 0.94 -5.40
C TYR A 35 14.11 0.66 -4.93
N ARG A 36 14.94 0.00 -5.76
CA ARG A 36 16.36 -0.24 -5.46
C ARG A 36 17.16 1.05 -5.33
N LEU A 37 16.87 2.04 -6.18
CA LEU A 37 17.50 3.36 -6.08
C LEU A 37 17.10 4.06 -4.78
N LEU A 38 15.81 4.07 -4.44
CA LEU A 38 15.30 4.69 -3.21
C LEU A 38 15.85 4.01 -1.95
N GLN A 39 16.11 2.70 -1.99
CA GLN A 39 16.77 1.98 -0.90
C GLN A 39 18.18 2.50 -0.58
N CYS A 40 18.87 3.14 -1.53
CA CYS A 40 20.18 3.76 -1.28
C CYS A 40 20.06 5.05 -0.46
N PHE A 41 18.92 5.75 -0.55
CA PHE A 41 18.71 7.05 0.10
C PHE A 41 17.82 6.97 1.34
N MET A 42 16.94 5.97 1.41
CA MET A 42 15.94 5.82 2.46
C MET A 42 16.01 4.42 3.06
N SER A 43 15.78 4.33 4.37
CA SER A 43 15.53 3.04 5.02
C SER A 43 14.20 2.48 4.52
N LEU A 44 14.26 1.36 3.80
CA LEU A 44 13.11 0.67 3.20
C LEU A 44 13.21 -0.84 3.45
N PRO A 45 12.08 -1.56 3.54
CA PRO A 45 12.10 -3.00 3.74
C PRO A 45 12.78 -3.73 2.58
N SER A 46 13.41 -4.87 2.88
CA SER A 46 14.05 -5.68 1.85
C SER A 46 13.00 -6.29 0.91
N ARG A 47 13.43 -6.69 -0.30
CA ARG A 47 12.59 -7.45 -1.24
C ARG A 47 12.02 -8.72 -0.60
N ALA A 48 12.84 -9.44 0.16
CA ALA A 48 12.44 -10.65 0.86
C ALA A 48 11.31 -10.37 1.87
N THR A 49 11.41 -9.26 2.61
CA THR A 49 10.37 -8.82 3.54
C THR A 49 9.04 -8.54 2.83
N LEU A 50 9.07 -7.89 1.66
CA LEU A 50 7.87 -7.62 0.85
C LEU A 50 7.25 -8.91 0.28
N ILE A 51 8.06 -9.85 -0.16
CA ILE A 51 7.58 -11.15 -0.68
C ILE A 51 6.98 -12.00 0.44
N SER A 52 7.60 -12.02 1.61
CA SER A 52 7.07 -12.71 2.79
C SER A 52 5.70 -12.15 3.18
N MET A 53 5.53 -10.82 3.17
CA MET A 53 4.24 -10.17 3.40
C MET A 53 3.18 -10.53 2.33
N LEU A 54 3.57 -10.65 1.07
CA LEU A 54 2.64 -11.09 0.02
C LEU A 54 2.23 -12.56 0.21
N SER A 55 3.16 -13.40 0.65
CA SER A 55 2.93 -14.83 0.87
C SER A 55 2.00 -15.12 2.04
N SER A 56 1.90 -14.20 3.00
CA SER A 56 0.94 -14.31 4.10
C SER A 56 -0.51 -14.05 3.69
N VAL A 57 -0.76 -13.54 2.47
CA VAL A 57 -2.12 -13.32 1.97
C VAL A 57 -2.62 -14.63 1.34
N PRO A 58 -3.63 -15.30 1.93
CA PRO A 58 -4.12 -16.57 1.39
C PRO A 58 -4.90 -16.31 0.10
N PHE A 59 -4.36 -16.79 -1.02
CA PHE A 59 -5.08 -16.86 -2.29
C PHE A 59 -5.54 -18.29 -2.51
N THR A 60 -6.85 -18.49 -2.51
CA THR A 60 -7.49 -19.76 -2.85
C THR A 60 -7.93 -19.75 -4.32
N ALA A 61 -8.03 -20.92 -4.95
CA ALA A 61 -8.67 -21.03 -6.25
C ALA A 61 -10.14 -20.60 -6.17
N GLY A 62 -10.66 -19.99 -7.24
CA GLY A 62 -12.02 -19.43 -7.28
C GLY A 62 -12.08 -17.96 -6.87
N ILE A 63 -13.25 -17.52 -6.38
CA ILE A 63 -13.49 -16.12 -6.00
C ILE A 63 -12.90 -15.85 -4.63
N CYS A 64 -11.95 -14.91 -4.55
CA CYS A 64 -11.39 -14.45 -3.28
C CYS A 64 -12.42 -13.60 -2.50
N THR A 65 -13.12 -14.23 -1.58
CA THR A 65 -14.18 -13.61 -0.76
C THR A 65 -13.66 -12.42 0.05
N THR A 66 -12.42 -12.48 0.52
CA THR A 66 -11.77 -11.38 1.26
C THR A 66 -11.68 -10.11 0.43
N ILE A 67 -11.22 -10.21 -0.82
CA ILE A 67 -11.12 -9.06 -1.72
C ILE A 67 -12.52 -8.52 -2.03
N PHE A 68 -13.47 -9.40 -2.31
CA PHE A 68 -14.84 -9.00 -2.65
C PHE A 68 -15.55 -8.32 -1.47
N LYS A 69 -15.36 -8.82 -0.24
CA LYS A 69 -15.86 -8.21 0.98
C LYS A 69 -15.32 -6.80 1.17
N HIS A 70 -14.01 -6.60 1.03
CA HIS A 70 -13.41 -5.28 1.13
C HIS A 70 -13.88 -4.33 0.01
N PHE A 71 -14.10 -4.87 -1.19
CA PHE A 71 -14.66 -4.10 -2.30
C PHE A 71 -16.09 -3.64 -2.00
N TRP A 72 -16.95 -4.54 -1.53
CA TRP A 72 -18.34 -4.22 -1.17
C TRP A 72 -18.43 -3.21 -0.02
N ASP A 73 -17.66 -3.43 1.05
CA ASP A 73 -17.58 -2.51 2.20
C ASP A 73 -17.15 -1.10 1.77
N ARG A 74 -16.16 -1.01 0.86
CA ARG A 74 -15.71 0.27 0.31
C ARG A 74 -16.79 0.95 -0.52
N MET A 75 -17.56 0.19 -1.29
CA MET A 75 -18.68 0.71 -2.08
C MET A 75 -19.80 1.25 -1.20
N GLU A 76 -20.22 0.51 -0.18
CA GLU A 76 -21.30 0.93 0.73
C GLU A 76 -20.95 2.20 1.50
N ASN A 77 -19.71 2.29 1.98
CA ASN A 77 -19.18 3.51 2.60
C ASN A 77 -19.18 4.71 1.63
N SER A 78 -18.93 4.47 0.35
CA SER A 78 -18.99 5.51 -0.68
C SER A 78 -20.43 5.93 -0.96
N ILE A 79 -21.35 4.99 -1.12
CA ILE A 79 -22.79 5.28 -1.35
C ILE A 79 -23.38 6.05 -0.17
N SER A 80 -23.04 5.67 1.06
CA SER A 80 -23.50 6.36 2.26
C SER A 80 -23.04 7.82 2.29
N GLN A 81 -21.76 8.08 2.02
CA GLN A 81 -21.25 9.44 1.87
C GLN A 81 -22.02 10.25 0.81
N TRP A 82 -22.42 9.62 -0.29
CA TRP A 82 -23.12 10.31 -1.38
C TRP A 82 -24.59 10.59 -1.05
N LYS A 83 -25.23 9.70 -0.27
CA LYS A 83 -26.56 9.94 0.30
C LYS A 83 -26.57 11.17 1.21
N PHE A 84 -25.54 11.35 2.04
CA PHE A 84 -25.43 12.51 2.93
C PHE A 84 -24.97 13.79 2.21
N ALA A 85 -24.18 13.67 1.13
CA ALA A 85 -23.75 14.80 0.31
C ALA A 85 -24.85 15.36 -0.63
N GLY A 86 -26.09 14.87 -0.53
CA GLY A 86 -27.23 15.44 -1.27
C GLY A 86 -27.26 15.13 -2.77
N TYR A 87 -26.67 14.02 -3.22
CA TYR A 87 -26.73 13.59 -4.63
C TYR A 87 -28.16 13.16 -5.02
N ARG A 88 -29.00 14.14 -5.42
CA ARG A 88 -30.26 13.91 -6.12
C ARG A 88 -30.00 13.84 -7.63
N GLY A 89 -29.74 12.64 -8.15
CA GLY A 89 -29.99 12.31 -9.57
C GLY A 89 -28.90 12.63 -10.61
N GLY A 90 -27.68 13.02 -10.23
CA GLY A 90 -26.57 13.27 -11.17
C GLY A 90 -25.57 12.11 -11.25
N LYS A 91 -25.08 11.80 -12.46
CA LYS A 91 -24.02 10.80 -12.69
C LYS A 91 -22.80 11.04 -11.78
N PRO A 92 -22.10 9.96 -11.34
CA PRO A 92 -20.91 10.05 -10.51
C PRO A 92 -19.85 10.99 -11.10
N PRO A 93 -19.08 11.75 -10.29
CA PRO A 93 -18.07 12.70 -10.77
C PRO A 93 -16.95 12.06 -11.60
N SER A 94 -16.78 10.73 -11.52
CA SER A 94 -15.86 9.97 -12.40
C SER A 94 -16.34 9.85 -13.86
N GLN A 95 -17.58 10.25 -14.17
CA GLN A 95 -18.17 10.23 -15.52
C GLN A 95 -18.38 11.62 -16.12
N LYS A 96 -17.72 12.66 -15.60
CA LYS A 96 -17.69 13.99 -16.24
C LYS A 96 -16.44 14.05 -17.14
N GLY A 97 -16.61 13.58 -18.37
CA GLY A 97 -15.74 13.92 -19.51
C GLY A 97 -16.32 15.10 -20.27
#